data_AF-B5LXC9-F1
#
_entry.id   AF-B5LXC9-F1
#
_cell.length_a   1.000
_cell.length_b   1.000
_cell.length_c   1.000
_cell.angle_alpha   90.00
_cell.angle_beta   90.00
_cell.angle_gamma   90.00
#
_symmetry.space_group_name_H-M   'P 1'
#
loop_
_entity.id
_entity.type
_entity.pdbx_description
1 polymer ?
#
loop_
_entity_poly.entity_id
_entity_poly.type
_entity_poly.pdbx_seq_one_letter_code
_entity_poly.pdbx_strand_id
1 'polypeptide(L)'
;GSLLLSVLFLSVYVASATQDPELKQCRHQCEHQQGFDSKQREQCEQGCDKYIKQKREEEKHRRKSEGGGSFYPISETGRAQEEEEEFQGRQQQDQNPYFFEDEHFETRVQTEEGRFQLLQKFTERSDLLRAIENYRIGFLVTKPTH
;
A
#
# COMPACT_ATOMS: atom_id res chain seq x y z
N GLY A 1 -49.57 11.95 -31.09
CA GLY A 1 -48.28 12.13 -30.39
C GLY A 1 -48.38 11.68 -28.95
N SER A 2 -48.53 10.37 -28.73
CA SER A 2 -48.68 9.76 -27.40
C SER A 2 -47.55 8.76 -27.11
N LEU A 3 -46.32 9.16 -27.41
CA LEU A 3 -45.11 8.42 -27.04
C LEU A 3 -44.03 9.33 -26.43
N LEU A 4 -44.28 10.65 -26.33
CA LEU A 4 -43.33 11.62 -25.78
C LEU A 4 -43.50 11.85 -24.27
N LEU A 5 -44.56 11.34 -23.65
CA LEU A 5 -44.78 11.47 -22.20
C LEU A 5 -44.22 10.31 -21.38
N SER A 6 -43.77 9.23 -22.03
CA SER A 6 -43.34 8.00 -21.34
C SER A 6 -41.84 7.91 -21.07
N VAL A 7 -41.04 8.90 -21.51
CA VAL A 7 -39.56 8.88 -21.37
C VAL A 7 -39.06 9.79 -20.24
N LEU A 8 -39.93 10.61 -19.62
CA LEU A 8 -39.52 11.56 -18.58
C LEU A 8 -39.47 10.99 -17.14
N PHE A 9 -39.78 9.70 -16.94
CA PHE A 9 -39.72 9.04 -15.62
C PHE A 9 -38.65 7.93 -15.53
N LEU A 10 -37.64 7.93 -16.41
CA LEU A 10 -36.43 7.13 -16.19
C LEU A 10 -35.40 7.96 -15.44
N SER A 11 -35.66 8.04 -14.14
CA SER A 11 -34.65 8.04 -13.08
C SER A 11 -33.46 8.97 -13.27
N VAL A 12 -33.67 10.25 -12.94
CA VAL A 12 -32.60 11.02 -12.31
C VAL A 12 -32.36 10.37 -10.94
N TYR A 13 -31.59 9.29 -10.91
CA TYR A 13 -30.86 8.94 -9.69
C TYR A 13 -29.81 10.04 -9.54
N VAL A 14 -30.23 11.15 -8.94
CA VAL A 14 -29.28 12.05 -8.30
C VAL A 14 -28.51 11.13 -7.36
N ALA A 15 -27.22 10.94 -7.62
CA ALA A 15 -26.31 10.37 -6.65
C ALA A 15 -26.33 11.33 -5.47
N SER A 16 -27.29 11.14 -4.57
CA SER A 16 -27.24 11.74 -3.25
C SER A 16 -25.92 11.24 -2.70
N ALA A 17 -24.95 12.15 -2.58
CA ALA A 17 -23.73 11.88 -1.84
C ALA A 17 -24.19 11.52 -0.44
N THR A 18 -24.39 10.21 -0.20
CA THR A 18 -24.85 9.70 1.07
C THR A 18 -23.79 10.12 2.04
N GLN A 19 -24.18 11.03 2.93
CA GLN A 19 -23.32 11.55 3.96
C GLN A 19 -22.74 10.34 4.71
N ASP A 20 -21.41 10.30 4.78
CA ASP A 20 -20.62 9.15 5.20
C ASP A 20 -21.18 8.58 6.51
N PRO A 21 -21.55 7.28 6.58
CA PRO A 21 -22.10 6.71 7.81
C PRO A 21 -21.13 6.87 8.99
N GLU A 22 -19.82 6.84 8.74
CA GLU A 22 -18.80 7.08 9.76
C GLU A 22 -18.78 8.54 10.24
N LEU A 23 -19.01 9.51 9.33
CA LEU A 23 -19.09 10.92 9.70
C LEU A 23 -20.29 11.19 10.61
N LYS A 24 -21.45 10.59 10.29
CA LYS A 24 -22.65 10.71 11.12
C LYS A 24 -22.42 10.16 12.52
N GLN A 25 -21.78 9.00 12.62
CA GLN A 25 -21.45 8.40 13.90
C GLN A 25 -20.47 9.26 14.70
N CYS A 26 -19.43 9.81 14.05
CA CYS A 26 -18.43 10.67 14.69
C CYS A 26 -19.08 11.95 15.27
N ARG A 27 -19.92 12.63 14.49
CA ARG A 27 -20.63 13.84 14.94
C ARG A 27 -21.58 13.54 16.12
N HIS A 28 -22.32 12.42 16.04
CA HIS A 28 -23.18 12.00 17.14
C HIS A 28 -22.39 11.78 18.44
N GLN A 29 -21.18 11.23 18.34
CA GLN A 29 -20.29 11.05 19.51
C GLN A 29 -19.81 12.39 20.06
N CYS A 30 -19.40 13.34 19.21
CA CYS A 30 -19.01 14.69 19.64
C CYS A 30 -20.14 15.44 20.37
N GLU A 31 -21.39 15.27 19.92
CA GLU A 31 -22.56 15.92 20.51
C GLU A 31 -22.89 15.38 21.91
N HIS A 32 -22.79 14.07 22.09
CA HIS A 32 -23.16 13.37 23.33
C HIS A 32 -22.03 13.28 24.36
N GLN A 33 -20.83 13.75 24.02
CA GLN A 33 -19.68 13.69 24.93
C GLN A 33 -19.87 14.66 26.11
N GLN A 34 -19.96 14.08 27.32
CA GLN A 34 -20.08 14.86 28.55
C GLN A 34 -18.78 15.62 28.83
N GLY A 35 -18.90 16.89 29.21
CA GLY A 35 -17.76 17.73 29.59
C GLY A 35 -17.14 18.56 28.47
N PHE A 36 -17.67 18.49 27.24
CA PHE A 36 -17.22 19.37 26.16
C PHE A 36 -17.93 20.73 26.23
N ASP A 37 -17.14 21.80 26.26
CA ASP A 37 -17.62 23.15 25.99
C ASP A 37 -17.95 23.34 24.49
N SER A 38 -18.56 24.47 24.13
CA SER A 38 -18.96 24.75 22.75
C SER A 38 -17.80 24.75 21.77
N LYS A 39 -16.62 25.22 22.19
CA LYS A 39 -15.41 25.28 21.36
C LYS A 39 -14.80 23.89 21.18
N GLN A 40 -14.83 23.06 22.22
CA GLN A 40 -14.39 21.67 22.17
C GLN A 40 -15.29 20.82 21.27
N ARG A 41 -16.60 21.07 21.28
CA ARG A 41 -17.54 20.43 20.34
C ARG A 41 -17.23 20.81 18.89
N GLU A 42 -17.04 22.10 18.63
CA GLU A 42 -16.69 22.58 17.29
C GLU A 42 -15.36 21.96 16.81
N GLN A 43 -14.35 21.90 17.67
CA GLN A 43 -13.08 21.26 17.35
C GLN A 43 -13.21 19.75 17.09
N CYS A 44 -14.07 19.06 17.84
CA CYS A 44 -14.37 17.64 17.63
C CYS A 44 -15.02 17.40 16.26
N GLU A 45 -16.04 18.19 15.92
CA GLU A 45 -16.73 18.09 14.63
C GLU A 45 -15.80 18.42 13.45
N GLN A 46 -14.97 19.46 13.57
CA GLN A 46 -13.92 19.77 12.60
C GLN A 46 -12.91 18.62 12.46
N GLY A 47 -12.60 17.92 13.56
CA GLY A 47 -11.78 16.72 13.57
C GLY A 47 -12.40 15.58 12.77
N CYS A 48 -13.70 15.33 12.93
CA CYS A 48 -14.44 14.33 12.16
C CYS A 48 -14.39 14.61 10.64
N ASP A 49 -14.60 15.87 10.24
CA ASP A 49 -14.56 16.26 8.83
C ASP A 49 -13.16 16.07 8.21
N LYS A 50 -12.11 16.42 8.97
CA LYS A 50 -10.70 16.21 8.56
C LYS A 50 -10.37 14.73 8.41
N TYR A 51 -10.76 13.90 9.38
CA TYR A 51 -10.54 12.46 9.37
C TYR A 51 -11.15 11.81 8.11
N ILE A 52 -12.42 12.12 7.81
CA ILE A 52 -13.11 11.57 6.64
C ILE A 52 -12.49 12.07 5.33
N LYS A 53 -12.07 13.34 5.27
CA LYS A 53 -11.38 13.89 4.11
C LYS A 53 -10.07 13.15 3.84
N GLN A 54 -9.25 12.96 4.88
CA GLN A 54 -7.96 12.29 4.77
C GLN A 54 -8.14 10.82 4.34
N LYS A 55 -9.08 10.10 4.96
CA LYS A 55 -9.40 8.71 4.59
C LYS A 55 -9.80 8.57 3.11
N ARG A 56 -10.61 9.52 2.60
CA ARG A 56 -11.00 9.54 1.17
C ARG A 56 -9.84 9.82 0.23
N GLU A 57 -8.92 10.69 0.64
CA GLU A 57 -7.70 10.97 -0.11
C GLU A 57 -6.81 9.71 -0.16
N GLU A 58 -6.58 9.05 0.98
CA GLU A 58 -5.83 7.80 1.07
C GLU A 58 -6.45 6.68 0.22
N GLU A 59 -7.77 6.50 0.24
CA GLU A 59 -8.45 5.54 -0.65
C GLU A 59 -8.29 5.89 -2.13
N LYS A 60 -8.32 7.18 -2.48
CA LYS A 60 -8.12 7.64 -3.86
C LYS A 60 -6.68 7.40 -4.32
N HIS A 61 -5.71 7.55 -3.43
CA HIS A 61 -4.31 7.21 -3.70
C HIS A 61 -4.14 5.70 -3.87
N ARG A 62 -4.76 4.87 -3.00
CA ARG A 62 -4.69 3.42 -3.11
C ARG A 62 -5.30 2.89 -4.41
N ARG A 63 -6.48 3.41 -4.80
CA ARG A 63 -7.13 3.04 -6.07
C ARG A 63 -6.34 3.48 -7.32
N LYS A 64 -5.56 4.57 -7.24
CA LYS A 64 -4.66 4.98 -8.34
C LYS A 64 -3.42 4.10 -8.43
N SER A 65 -2.93 3.61 -7.29
CA SER A 65 -1.78 2.70 -7.23
C SER A 65 -2.10 1.28 -7.71
N GLU A 66 -3.35 0.83 -7.56
CA GLU A 66 -3.81 -0.51 -7.98
C GLU A 66 -4.40 -0.56 -9.41
N GLY A 67 -4.54 0.59 -10.10
CA GLY A 67 -5.15 0.67 -11.45
C GLY A 67 -4.35 1.45 -12.49
N GLY A 68 -3.13 1.87 -12.17
CA GLY A 68 -2.29 2.73 -13.01
C GLY A 68 -1.32 1.98 -13.92
N GLY A 69 -1.81 1.08 -14.78
CA GLY A 69 -1.07 0.70 -15.98
C GLY A 69 -0.99 1.92 -16.90
N SER A 70 0.12 2.65 -16.85
CA SER A 70 0.22 3.94 -17.54
C SER A 70 0.53 3.75 -19.03
N PHE A 71 -0.46 3.93 -19.89
CA PHE A 71 -0.24 4.23 -21.30
C PHE A 71 -0.03 5.75 -21.44
N TYR A 72 1.19 6.21 -21.17
CA TYR A 72 1.67 7.49 -21.69
C TYR A 72 2.31 7.25 -23.07
N PRO A 73 2.08 8.11 -24.07
CA PRO A 73 2.87 8.06 -25.29
C PRO A 73 4.32 8.37 -24.91
N ILE A 74 5.18 7.34 -24.95
CA ILE A 74 6.61 7.44 -24.68
C ILE A 74 7.20 8.41 -25.70
N SER A 75 7.55 9.63 -25.28
CA SER A 75 8.63 10.36 -25.93
C SER A 75 9.94 9.76 -25.43
N GLU A 76 10.85 9.42 -26.36
CA GLU A 76 12.13 8.73 -26.10
C GLU A 76 12.96 9.29 -24.94
N THR A 77 12.77 10.56 -24.56
CA THR A 77 13.50 11.22 -23.47
C THR A 77 13.12 10.76 -22.06
N GLY A 78 11.89 10.30 -21.80
CA GLY A 78 11.45 9.94 -20.44
C GLY A 78 11.91 8.56 -19.98
N ARG A 79 12.13 7.65 -20.94
CA ARG A 79 12.50 6.26 -20.68
C ARG A 79 13.90 6.12 -20.07
N ALA A 80 14.85 6.94 -20.51
CA ALA A 80 16.21 6.92 -19.96
C ALA A 80 16.23 7.36 -18.48
N GLN A 81 15.36 8.29 -18.09
CA GLN A 81 15.37 8.88 -16.76
C GLN A 81 14.72 7.97 -15.71
N GLU A 82 13.62 7.28 -16.06
CA GLU A 82 13.01 6.26 -15.19
C GLU A 82 13.90 5.01 -15.07
N GLU A 83 14.53 4.57 -16.17
CA GLU A 83 15.50 3.46 -16.13
C GLU A 83 16.74 3.84 -15.27
N GLU A 84 17.22 5.09 -15.34
CA GLU A 84 18.30 5.59 -14.47
C GLU A 84 17.89 5.68 -13.00
N GLU A 85 16.68 6.15 -12.67
CA GLU A 85 16.20 6.22 -11.28
C GLU A 85 15.92 4.83 -10.70
N GLU A 86 15.38 3.89 -11.48
CA GLU A 86 15.16 2.51 -11.05
C GLU A 86 16.50 1.74 -10.90
N PHE A 87 17.46 2.00 -11.80
CA PHE A 87 18.81 1.45 -11.71
C PHE A 87 19.60 2.03 -10.52
N GLN A 88 19.51 3.34 -10.29
CA GLN A 88 20.11 3.99 -9.10
C GLN A 88 19.43 3.51 -7.82
N GLY A 89 18.10 3.34 -7.81
CA GLY A 89 17.36 2.78 -6.69
C GLY A 89 17.77 1.35 -6.33
N ARG A 90 17.95 0.48 -7.34
CA ARG A 90 18.51 -0.88 -7.13
C ARG A 90 19.95 -0.86 -6.66
N GLN A 91 20.81 -0.04 -7.27
CA GLN A 91 22.21 0.06 -6.83
C GLN A 91 22.35 0.55 -5.39
N GLN A 92 21.43 1.37 -4.91
CA GLN A 92 21.42 1.85 -3.53
C GLN A 92 20.87 0.79 -2.55
N GLN A 93 19.92 -0.04 -2.98
CA GLN A 93 19.42 -1.19 -2.19
C GLN A 93 20.47 -2.29 -2.05
N ASP A 94 21.25 -2.56 -3.09
CA ASP A 94 22.38 -3.50 -3.05
C ASP A 94 23.49 -3.10 -2.06
N GLN A 95 23.51 -1.84 -1.60
CA GLN A 95 24.48 -1.37 -0.61
C GLN A 95 23.94 -1.39 0.82
N ASN A 96 22.65 -1.64 1.04
CA ASN A 96 22.10 -1.65 2.39
C ASN A 96 22.51 -2.94 3.13
N PRO A 97 23.36 -2.86 4.18
CA PRO A 97 23.85 -4.04 4.88
C PRO A 97 22.77 -4.76 5.72
N TYR A 98 21.60 -4.13 5.90
CA TYR A 98 20.46 -4.70 6.63
C TYR A 98 19.40 -5.32 5.72
N PHE A 99 19.57 -5.23 4.40
CA PHE A 99 18.63 -5.75 3.42
C PHE A 99 19.24 -6.92 2.63
N PHE A 100 18.52 -8.04 2.61
CA PHE A 100 18.93 -9.28 1.98
C PHE A 100 17.82 -9.76 1.05
N GLU A 101 18.08 -9.68 -0.25
CA GLU A 101 17.22 -10.21 -1.31
C GLU A 101 17.35 -11.72 -1.49
N ASP A 102 16.43 -12.30 -2.26
CA ASP A 102 16.40 -13.73 -2.59
C ASP A 102 17.72 -14.23 -3.19
N GLU A 103 18.42 -13.38 -3.95
CA GLU A 103 19.71 -13.68 -4.58
C GLU A 103 20.84 -13.94 -3.57
N HIS A 104 20.70 -13.44 -2.33
CA HIS A 104 21.66 -13.67 -1.25
C HIS A 104 21.49 -15.05 -0.58
N PHE A 105 20.46 -15.81 -0.96
CA PHE A 105 20.24 -17.17 -0.49
C PHE A 105 20.87 -18.19 -1.44
N GLU A 106 21.70 -19.05 -0.89
CA GLU A 106 22.32 -20.15 -1.62
C GLU A 106 21.50 -21.42 -1.41
N THR A 107 21.14 -22.10 -2.51
CA THR A 107 20.55 -23.44 -2.42
C THR A 107 21.63 -24.44 -2.01
N ARG A 108 21.49 -25.02 -0.82
CA ARG A 108 22.43 -26.01 -0.26
C ARG A 108 22.02 -27.43 -0.58
N VAL A 109 20.72 -27.69 -0.67
CA VAL A 109 20.15 -28.98 -1.04
C VAL A 109 18.99 -28.74 -1.97
N GLN A 110 18.92 -29.51 -3.05
CA GLN A 110 17.81 -29.51 -4.00
C GLN A 110 17.42 -30.96 -4.28
N THR A 111 16.13 -31.25 -4.15
CA THR A 111 15.53 -32.55 -4.44
C THR A 111 14.26 -32.36 -5.27
N GLU A 112 13.65 -33.45 -5.69
CA GLU A 112 12.32 -33.41 -6.32
C GLU A 112 11.25 -32.94 -5.34
N GLU A 113 11.37 -33.29 -4.07
CA GLU A 113 10.38 -33.01 -3.01
C GLU A 113 10.54 -31.63 -2.35
N GLY A 114 11.62 -30.92 -2.65
CA GLY A 114 11.88 -29.64 -2.00
C GLY A 114 13.32 -29.19 -2.08
N ARG A 115 13.60 -28.09 -1.38
CA ARG A 115 14.91 -27.45 -1.33
C ARG A 115 15.19 -26.81 0.00
N PHE A 116 16.47 -26.76 0.34
CA PHE A 116 16.99 -26.00 1.47
C PHE A 116 17.85 -24.85 0.97
N GLN A 117 17.45 -23.63 1.31
CA GLN A 117 18.15 -22.39 0.95
C GLN A 117 18.71 -21.76 2.21
N LEU A 118 19.94 -21.27 2.15
CA LEU A 118 20.66 -20.71 3.29
C LEU A 118 21.16 -19.31 2.93
N LEU A 119 20.84 -18.32 3.76
CA LEU A 119 21.37 -16.97 3.59
C LEU A 119 22.89 -17.01 3.76
N GLN A 120 23.63 -16.26 2.93
CA GLN A 120 25.06 -15.98 3.16
C GLN A 120 25.30 -15.47 4.60
N LYS A 121 26.54 -15.54 5.10
CA LYS A 121 26.81 -15.01 6.45
C LYS A 121 26.54 -13.51 6.46
N PHE A 122 26.02 -12.99 7.58
CA PHE A 122 25.78 -11.56 7.74
C PHE A 122 27.06 -10.72 7.55
N THR A 123 28.22 -11.31 7.81
CA THR A 123 29.53 -10.68 7.66
C THR A 123 30.12 -10.72 6.26
N GLU A 124 29.50 -11.39 5.27
CA GLU A 124 30.09 -11.44 3.92
C GLU A 124 30.01 -10.11 3.17
N ARG A 125 28.96 -9.32 3.43
CA ARG A 125 28.77 -8.00 2.79
C ARG A 125 29.14 -6.83 3.70
N SER A 126 29.14 -7.02 5.02
CA SER A 126 29.39 -5.95 5.98
C SER A 126 29.79 -6.46 7.38
N ASP A 127 30.79 -5.82 7.98
CA ASP A 127 31.20 -6.09 9.37
C ASP A 127 30.24 -5.54 10.43
N LEU A 128 29.27 -4.69 10.04
CA LEU A 128 28.30 -4.09 10.97
C LEU A 128 27.47 -5.14 11.72
N LEU A 129 27.26 -6.31 11.11
CA LEU A 129 26.46 -7.40 11.66
C LEU A 129 27.30 -8.49 12.33
N ARG A 130 28.56 -8.22 12.67
CA ARG A 130 29.45 -9.21 13.32
C ARG A 130 28.90 -9.73 14.65
N ALA A 131 28.14 -8.92 15.39
CA ALA A 131 27.51 -9.35 16.64
C ALA A 131 26.56 -10.54 16.47
N ILE A 132 26.05 -10.77 15.25
CA ILE A 132 25.18 -11.89 14.90
C ILE A 132 25.84 -12.88 13.93
N GLU A 133 27.17 -12.88 13.81
CA GLU A 133 27.90 -13.73 12.85
C GLU A 133 27.63 -15.24 13.02
N ASN A 134 27.30 -15.65 14.25
CA ASN A 134 27.04 -17.05 14.61
C ASN A 134 25.57 -17.46 14.44
N TYR A 135 24.71 -16.56 13.97
CA TYR A 135 23.32 -16.85 13.65
C TYR A 135 23.15 -17.01 12.13
N ARG A 136 22.29 -17.94 11.72
CA ARG A 136 22.02 -18.22 10.31
C ARG A 136 20.52 -18.33 10.08
N ILE A 137 20.09 -17.86 8.91
CA ILE A 137 18.71 -17.97 8.45
C ILE A 137 18.70 -18.91 7.23
N GLY A 138 17.77 -19.86 7.24
CA GLY A 138 17.54 -20.73 6.10
C GLY A 138 16.07 -21.10 5.98
N PHE A 139 15.67 -21.42 4.75
CA PHE A 139 14.33 -21.84 4.41
C PHE A 139 14.35 -23.29 3.93
N LEU A 140 13.54 -24.12 4.57
CA LEU A 140 13.17 -25.43 4.05
C LEU A 140 11.84 -25.28 3.31
N VAL A 141 11.88 -25.49 2.00
CA VAL A 141 10.70 -25.42 1.14
C VAL A 141 10.39 -26.81 0.65
N THR A 142 9.23 -27.36 1.02
CA THR A 142 8.78 -28.69 0.62
C THR A 142 7.59 -28.58 -0.32
N LYS A 143 7.52 -29.49 -1.28
CA LYS A 143 6.29 -29.72 -2.03
C LYS A 143 5.29 -30.46 -1.14
N PRO A 144 3.99 -30.16 -1.22
CA PRO A 144 2.99 -30.96 -0.54
C PRO A 144 2.99 -32.37 -1.12
N THR A 145 2.99 -33.39 -0.25
CA THR A 145 2.67 -34.77 -0.65
C THR A 145 1.18 -34.88 -0.91
N HIS A 146 0.82 -35.26 -2.14
CA HIS A 146 -0.56 -35.54 -2.55
C HIS A 146 -1.11 -36.82 -1.93
#